data_AF-A0A8J3I8E6-F1
#
_entry.id   AF-A0A8J3I8E6-F1
#
_cell.length_a   1.000
_cell.length_b   1.000
_cell.length_c   1.000
_cell.angle_alpha   90.00
_cell.angle_beta   90.00
_cell.angle_gamma   90.00
#
_symmetry.space_group_name_H-M   'P 1'
#
loop_
_entity.id
_entity.type
_entity.pdbx_description
1 polymer ?
#
loop_
_entity_poly.entity_id
_entity_poly.type
_entity_poly.pdbx_seq_one_letter_code
_entity_poly.pdbx_strand_id
1 'polypeptide(L)'
;MSITTKSSSARNRWSPSDLMEPQKRQGNGLIQRWNELTAIPESRSNADFAQRETARKSQMSSNILFFFTIMVVFLLPACYFAPYPSYFWLDLGLAISCVIALILNRQGQTLAAGILVNVAGFIALTVALFSTVPFDETTLQGYDMYVIVELLAVSLLPTRSVFIVFVASVGCILGTLLYMPHTVVLQNDLHERFLIIVARPIGTLLLVAGVAYILATTMTNAIKRAGQAEMIATLEHELADQKQELEEGIQQILSTHVAVANGNLSARAPLNKDNMLWQIARALNVLLVRLQRASQAEKELQMVEQAIGHYVGTIQQAEAHHQAPNLTLGHTKLDPLIAALQGQTINRAQLPPPPLPSQRSSQDGGGTRPFPGLNSSNPLYKATPRR
;
A
#
# COMPACT_ATOMS: atom_id res chain seq x y z
N MET A 1 -34.83 -22.88 35.40
CA MET A 1 -33.58 -22.15 35.66
C MET A 1 -32.83 -22.08 34.33
N SER A 2 -32.97 -20.97 33.60
CA SER A 2 -32.53 -20.84 32.20
C SER A 2 -31.19 -20.11 32.16
N ILE A 3 -30.14 -20.79 31.71
CA ILE A 3 -28.79 -20.24 31.58
C ILE A 3 -28.65 -19.71 30.15
N THR A 4 -28.92 -18.41 29.96
CA THR A 4 -28.59 -17.68 28.74
C THR A 4 -27.10 -17.34 28.73
N THR A 5 -26.29 -18.17 28.09
CA THR A 5 -24.88 -17.90 27.78
C THR A 5 -24.79 -16.93 26.60
N LYS A 6 -24.67 -15.64 26.90
CA LYS A 6 -24.37 -14.58 25.94
C LYS A 6 -22.87 -14.65 25.59
N SER A 7 -22.47 -15.55 24.70
CA SER A 7 -21.10 -15.57 24.16
C SER A 7 -20.94 -14.51 23.08
N SER A 8 -20.81 -13.25 23.51
CA SER A 8 -20.28 -12.19 22.65
C SER A 8 -18.80 -12.46 22.40
N SER A 9 -18.51 -13.35 21.44
CA SER A 9 -17.17 -13.49 20.89
C SER A 9 -16.86 -12.20 20.13
N ALA A 10 -16.23 -11.26 20.84
CA ALA A 10 -15.49 -10.17 20.25
C ALA A 10 -14.30 -10.79 19.51
N ARG A 11 -14.58 -11.39 18.35
CA ARG A 11 -13.60 -11.73 17.34
C ARG A 11 -13.16 -10.37 16.78
N ASN A 12 -12.29 -9.69 17.54
CA ASN A 12 -11.57 -8.52 17.08
C ASN A 12 -10.96 -8.93 15.74
N ARG A 13 -11.57 -8.46 14.64
CA ARG A 13 -10.95 -8.45 13.33
C ARG A 13 -9.80 -7.48 13.47
N TRP A 14 -8.66 -8.00 13.92
CA TRP A 14 -7.39 -7.39 13.61
C TRP A 14 -7.29 -7.51 12.10
N SER A 15 -7.59 -6.42 11.38
CA SER A 15 -7.26 -6.41 9.96
C SER A 15 -5.74 -6.28 9.89
N PRO A 16 -5.03 -7.10 9.11
CA PRO A 16 -3.58 -6.97 8.95
C PRO A 16 -3.16 -5.56 8.46
N SER A 17 -4.07 -4.84 7.81
CA SER A 17 -3.93 -3.42 7.50
C SER A 17 -3.75 -2.54 8.74
N ASP A 18 -4.35 -2.87 9.89
CA ASP A 18 -4.17 -2.13 11.16
C ASP A 18 -2.84 -2.45 11.85
N LEU A 19 -2.21 -3.59 11.53
CA LEU A 19 -0.83 -3.91 11.95
C LEU A 19 0.22 -3.21 11.09
N MET A 20 -0.17 -2.75 9.89
CA MET A 20 0.73 -2.11 8.92
C MET A 20 0.45 -0.63 8.70
N GLU A 21 -0.60 -0.06 9.30
CA GLU A 21 -0.77 1.38 9.30
C GLU A 21 0.46 1.94 10.03
N PRO A 22 1.40 2.60 9.33
CA PRO A 22 2.67 2.99 9.90
C PRO A 22 2.31 3.96 11.01
N GLN A 23 2.33 3.46 12.25
CA GLN A 23 1.82 4.10 13.45
C GLN A 23 2.13 5.58 13.33
N LYS A 24 1.11 6.38 12.97
CA LYS A 24 1.26 7.75 12.51
C LYS A 24 2.14 8.42 13.53
N ARG A 25 3.43 8.57 13.22
CA ARG A 25 4.42 8.89 14.25
C ARG A 25 3.96 10.23 14.79
N GLN A 26 3.44 10.23 16.01
CA GLN A 26 3.19 11.45 16.77
C GLN A 26 4.57 11.99 17.16
N GLY A 27 5.35 12.37 16.14
CA GLY A 27 6.67 12.93 16.27
C GLY A 27 6.55 14.37 16.72
N ASN A 28 7.52 14.81 17.52
CA ASN A 28 7.66 16.16 18.01
C ASN A 28 7.38 17.18 16.90
N GLY A 29 6.38 18.05 17.11
CA GLY A 29 5.84 18.94 16.08
C GLY A 29 6.84 19.91 15.46
N LEU A 30 8.02 20.12 16.05
CA LEU A 30 9.06 20.99 15.47
C LEU A 30 9.73 20.38 14.24
N ILE A 31 10.15 19.11 14.32
CA ILE A 31 10.81 18.42 13.19
C ILE A 31 9.81 18.19 12.06
N GLN A 32 8.54 17.91 12.40
CA GLN A 32 7.49 17.77 11.40
C GLN A 32 7.23 19.10 10.68
N ARG A 33 7.04 20.20 11.41
CA ARG A 33 6.89 21.54 10.81
C ARG A 33 8.09 21.94 9.96
N TRP A 34 9.30 21.60 10.41
CA TRP A 34 10.51 21.84 9.63
C TRP A 34 10.48 21.08 8.30
N ASN A 35 10.17 19.78 8.34
CA ASN A 35 10.09 18.95 7.14
C ASN A 35 8.97 19.41 6.20
N GLU A 36 7.84 19.88 6.72
CA GLU A 36 6.77 20.49 5.91
C GLU A 36 7.23 21.76 5.17
N LEU A 37 8.17 22.52 5.74
CA LEU A 37 8.71 23.74 5.14
C LEU A 37 9.80 23.50 4.11
N THR A 38 10.56 22.41 4.22
CA THR A 38 11.87 22.25 3.54
C THR A 38 12.04 20.94 2.77
N ALA A 39 11.19 19.94 3.00
CA ALA A 39 11.20 18.68 2.27
C ALA A 39 10.03 18.60 1.28
N ILE A 40 10.10 17.65 0.35
CA ILE A 40 8.97 17.29 -0.51
C ILE A 40 7.85 16.75 0.40
N PRO A 41 6.59 17.19 0.22
CA PRO A 41 5.47 16.68 1.00
C PRO A 41 5.34 15.16 0.83
N GLU A 42 4.93 14.49 1.90
CA GLU A 42 4.83 13.04 1.94
C GLU A 42 3.87 12.55 0.84
N SER A 43 4.38 11.65 -0.01
CA SER A 43 3.61 11.08 -1.10
C SER A 43 2.45 10.24 -0.54
N ARG A 44 1.28 10.29 -1.19
CA ARG A 44 0.12 9.47 -0.80
C ARG A 44 0.50 7.98 -0.74
N SER A 45 -0.18 7.19 0.08
CA SER A 45 0.04 5.75 0.24
C SER A 45 0.06 4.97 -1.07
N ASN A 46 -0.69 5.43 -2.08
CA ASN A 46 -0.83 4.79 -3.38
C ASN A 46 0.17 5.31 -4.43
N ALA A 47 1.11 6.17 -4.04
CA ALA A 47 2.13 6.69 -4.96
C ALA A 47 3.18 5.61 -5.29
N ASP A 48 3.75 5.72 -6.49
CA ASP A 48 4.80 4.84 -6.95
C ASP A 48 5.99 4.81 -5.97
N PHE A 49 6.64 3.66 -5.86
CA PHE A 49 7.74 3.42 -4.94
C PHE A 49 8.89 4.42 -5.15
N ALA A 50 9.16 4.81 -6.40
CA ALA A 50 10.19 5.80 -6.72
C ALA A 50 9.86 7.18 -6.12
N GLN A 51 8.59 7.58 -6.08
CA GLN A 51 8.16 8.85 -5.50
C GLN A 51 8.28 8.82 -3.97
N ARG A 52 7.87 7.71 -3.34
CA ARG A 52 8.03 7.49 -1.88
C ARG A 52 9.51 7.55 -1.47
N GLU A 53 10.38 6.92 -2.24
CA GLU A 53 11.83 6.92 -1.99
C GLU A 53 12.43 8.33 -2.12
N THR A 54 12.06 9.08 -3.16
CA THR A 54 12.51 10.47 -3.34
C THR A 54 12.04 11.37 -2.19
N ALA A 55 10.79 11.23 -1.75
CA ALA A 55 10.28 11.97 -0.59
C ALA A 55 11.05 11.64 0.69
N ARG A 56 11.32 10.34 0.94
CA ARG A 56 12.11 9.92 2.12
C ARG A 56 13.54 10.46 2.08
N LYS A 57 14.19 10.43 0.91
CA LYS A 57 15.54 11.02 0.74
C LYS A 57 15.53 12.52 0.96
N SER A 58 14.52 13.23 0.47
CA SER A 58 14.36 14.67 0.70
C SER A 58 14.18 15.01 2.19
N GLN A 59 13.43 14.20 2.94
CA GLN A 59 13.27 14.37 4.38
C GLN A 59 14.58 14.09 5.14
N MET A 60 15.30 13.03 4.78
CA MET A 60 16.61 12.73 5.38
C MET A 60 17.61 13.87 5.12
N SER A 61 17.70 14.33 3.86
CA SER A 61 18.52 15.46 3.46
C SER A 61 18.14 16.73 4.20
N SER A 62 16.85 17.00 4.38
CA SER A 62 16.38 18.18 5.11
C SER A 62 16.79 18.15 6.58
N ASN A 63 16.65 16.99 7.26
CA ASN A 63 17.06 16.85 8.65
C ASN A 63 18.59 17.06 8.82
N ILE A 64 19.40 16.53 7.90
CA ILE A 64 20.85 16.74 7.91
C ILE A 64 21.18 18.23 7.72
N LEU A 65 20.58 18.87 6.71
CA LEU A 65 20.77 20.29 6.44
C LEU A 65 20.30 21.18 7.59
N PHE A 66 19.27 20.78 8.33
CA PHE A 66 18.81 21.50 9.53
C PHE A 66 19.89 21.56 10.61
N PHE A 67 20.43 20.40 11.02
CA PHE A 67 21.48 20.36 12.03
C PHE A 67 22.75 21.05 11.56
N PHE A 68 23.10 20.88 10.28
CA PHE A 68 24.25 21.56 9.70
C PHE A 68 24.06 23.09 9.67
N THR A 69 22.88 23.58 9.29
CA THR A 69 22.58 25.02 9.30
C THR A 69 22.65 25.58 10.72
N ILE A 70 22.10 24.87 11.71
CA ILE A 70 22.23 25.25 13.11
C ILE A 70 23.71 25.34 13.49
N MET A 71 24.50 24.30 13.20
CA MET A 71 25.93 24.28 13.50
C MET A 71 26.66 25.50 12.89
N VAL A 72 26.44 25.80 11.60
CA VAL A 72 27.05 26.96 10.93
C VAL A 72 26.61 28.28 11.56
N VAL A 73 25.32 28.43 11.89
CA VAL A 73 24.81 29.65 12.55
C VAL A 73 25.43 29.84 13.94
N PHE A 74 25.65 28.76 14.69
CA PHE A 74 26.33 28.79 15.98
C PHE A 74 27.84 29.10 15.88
N LEU A 75 28.47 28.84 14.73
CA LEU A 75 29.88 29.19 14.47
C LEU A 75 30.07 30.67 14.11
N LEU A 76 29.05 31.34 13.57
CA LEU A 76 29.15 32.75 13.16
C LEU A 76 29.69 33.71 14.26
N PRO A 77 29.23 33.64 15.53
CA PRO A 77 29.79 34.48 16.59
C PRO A 77 31.28 34.20 16.83
N ALA A 78 31.71 32.94 16.77
CA ALA A 78 33.11 32.58 16.95
C ALA A 78 33.97 33.14 15.81
N CYS A 79 33.50 33.04 14.56
CA CYS A 79 34.17 33.62 13.40
C CYS A 79 34.18 35.16 13.41
N TYR A 80 33.18 35.80 14.04
CA TYR A 80 33.16 37.25 14.22
C TYR A 80 34.25 37.73 15.20
N PHE A 81 34.54 36.97 16.26
CA PHE A 81 35.60 37.29 17.22
C PHE A 81 37.00 36.80 16.79
N ALA A 82 37.09 36.04 15.71
CA ALA A 82 38.35 35.53 15.21
C ALA A 82 39.23 36.66 14.65
N PRO A 83 40.57 36.52 14.67
CA PRO A 83 41.50 37.57 14.21
C PRO A 83 41.34 37.95 12.73
N TYR A 84 40.79 37.04 11.91
CA TYR A 84 40.65 37.21 10.47
C TYR A 84 39.17 37.44 10.10
N PRO A 85 38.77 38.67 9.73
CA PRO A 85 37.38 38.98 9.38
C PRO A 85 36.84 38.19 8.19
N SER A 86 37.72 37.62 7.36
CA SER A 86 37.34 36.79 6.20
C SER A 86 36.53 35.56 6.62
N TYR A 87 36.78 34.97 7.78
CA TYR A 87 36.06 33.79 8.25
C TYR A 87 34.58 34.05 8.47
N PHE A 88 34.24 35.21 9.02
CA PHE A 88 32.85 35.60 9.19
C PHE A 88 32.10 35.63 7.85
N TRP A 89 32.73 36.20 6.80
CA TRP A 89 32.12 36.27 5.47
C TRP A 89 32.01 34.91 4.78
N LEU A 90 32.99 34.02 4.98
CA LEU A 90 32.96 32.65 4.45
C LEU A 90 31.84 31.83 5.10
N ASP A 91 31.72 31.86 6.43
CA ASP A 91 30.66 31.16 7.15
C ASP A 91 29.29 31.76 6.86
N LEU A 92 29.18 33.08 6.69
CA LEU A 92 27.93 33.72 6.29
C LEU A 92 27.53 33.28 4.87
N GLY A 93 28.48 33.20 3.94
CA GLY A 93 28.26 32.66 2.59
C GLY A 93 27.81 31.20 2.63
N LEU A 94 28.42 30.37 3.49
CA LEU A 94 28.02 28.99 3.71
C LEU A 94 26.59 28.91 4.28
N ALA A 95 26.24 29.73 5.27
CA ALA A 95 24.88 29.78 5.83
C ALA A 95 23.83 30.14 4.74
N ILE A 96 24.13 31.12 3.89
CA ILE A 96 23.26 31.50 2.76
C ILE A 96 23.14 30.32 1.78
N SER A 97 24.23 29.62 1.47
CA SER A 97 24.20 28.45 0.59
C SER A 97 23.34 27.32 1.15
N CYS A 98 23.34 27.10 2.47
CA CYS A 98 22.46 26.14 3.14
C CYS A 98 20.98 26.52 2.99
N VAL A 99 20.64 27.81 3.13
CA VAL A 99 19.26 28.29 2.91
C VAL A 99 18.82 28.05 1.46
N ILE A 100 19.67 28.37 0.49
CA ILE A 100 19.40 28.12 -0.93
C ILE A 100 19.23 26.61 -1.18
N ALA A 101 20.08 25.77 -0.59
CA ALA A 101 19.99 24.33 -0.71
C ALA A 101 18.70 23.75 -0.11
N LEU A 102 18.20 24.30 1.01
CA LEU A 102 16.90 23.92 1.56
C LEU A 102 15.75 24.26 0.60
N ILE A 103 15.83 25.39 -0.10
CA ILE A 103 14.85 25.76 -1.14
C ILE A 103 14.92 24.78 -2.32
N LEU A 104 16.12 24.43 -2.79
CA LEU A 104 16.31 23.44 -3.85
C LEU A 104 15.83 22.04 -3.44
N ASN A 105 16.08 21.64 -2.20
CA ASN A 105 15.61 20.36 -1.64
C ASN A 105 14.09 20.28 -1.65
N ARG A 106 13.39 21.37 -1.30
CA ARG A 106 11.94 21.46 -1.35
C ARG A 106 11.39 21.34 -2.77
N GLN A 107 12.12 21.82 -3.77
CA GLN A 107 11.76 21.69 -5.20
C GLN A 107 12.01 20.27 -5.74
N GLY A 108 12.50 19.35 -4.91
CA GLY A 108 12.85 17.99 -5.31
C GLY A 108 14.20 17.85 -5.98
N GLN A 109 14.99 18.91 -6.08
CA GLN A 109 16.35 18.90 -6.60
C GLN A 109 17.37 18.56 -5.50
N THR A 110 17.15 17.44 -4.81
CA THR A 110 17.94 17.03 -3.63
C THR A 110 19.43 16.86 -3.95
N LEU A 111 19.76 16.35 -5.14
CA LEU A 111 21.13 16.20 -5.60
C LEU A 111 21.81 17.56 -5.83
N ALA A 112 21.10 18.53 -6.42
CA ALA A 112 21.66 19.87 -6.64
C ALA A 112 21.89 20.59 -5.31
N ALA A 113 20.96 20.45 -4.36
CA ALA A 113 21.11 20.95 -3.00
C ALA A 113 22.36 20.36 -2.31
N GLY A 114 22.54 19.04 -2.39
CA GLY A 114 23.72 18.36 -1.85
C GLY A 114 25.02 18.83 -2.47
N ILE A 115 25.08 18.98 -3.80
CA ILE A 115 26.28 19.48 -4.51
C ILE A 115 26.59 20.89 -4.08
N LEU A 116 25.58 21.77 -4.03
CA LEU A 116 25.74 23.18 -3.66
C LEU A 116 26.38 23.31 -2.28
N VAL A 117 25.83 22.66 -1.26
CA VAL A 117 26.35 22.76 0.12
C VAL A 117 27.73 22.12 0.24
N ASN A 118 27.96 21.00 -0.43
CA ASN A 118 29.25 20.33 -0.36
C ASN A 118 30.36 21.17 -1.01
N VAL A 119 30.11 21.71 -2.21
CA VAL A 119 31.05 22.59 -2.91
C VAL A 119 31.25 23.90 -2.15
N ALA A 120 30.18 24.52 -1.63
CA ALA A 120 30.29 25.74 -0.84
C ALA A 120 31.09 25.52 0.45
N GLY A 121 30.83 24.42 1.17
CA GLY A 121 31.56 24.04 2.38
C GLY A 121 33.03 23.73 2.08
N PHE A 122 33.31 23.00 1.01
CA PHE A 122 34.67 22.72 0.55
C PHE A 122 35.42 24.02 0.23
N ILE A 123 34.85 24.89 -0.61
CA ILE A 123 35.45 26.17 -1.00
C ILE A 123 35.66 27.06 0.23
N ALA A 124 34.66 27.20 1.10
CA ALA A 124 34.77 28.03 2.29
C ALA A 124 35.95 27.57 3.17
N LEU A 125 36.08 26.26 3.39
CA LEU A 125 37.15 25.68 4.18
C LEU A 125 38.52 25.84 3.52
N THR A 126 38.61 25.58 2.22
CA THR A 126 39.85 25.79 1.45
C THR A 126 40.27 27.25 1.50
N VAL A 127 39.38 28.20 1.23
CA VAL A 127 39.70 29.64 1.27
C VAL A 127 40.09 30.09 2.68
N ALA A 128 39.45 29.55 3.72
CA ALA A 128 39.84 29.82 5.10
C ALA A 128 41.29 29.40 5.38
N LEU A 129 41.68 28.19 4.96
CA LEU A 129 43.06 27.69 5.08
C LEU A 129 44.06 28.49 4.23
N PHE A 130 43.68 28.91 3.02
CA PHE A 130 44.53 29.76 2.19
C PHE A 130 44.66 31.19 2.73
N SER A 131 43.75 31.64 3.59
CA SER A 131 43.79 32.98 4.19
C SER A 131 44.72 33.06 5.41
N THR A 132 45.12 31.92 5.98
CA THR A 132 46.07 31.89 7.09
C THR A 132 47.51 31.94 6.60
N VAL A 133 48.06 33.15 6.58
CA VAL A 133 49.46 33.41 6.24
C VAL A 133 50.13 34.15 7.41
N PRO A 134 51.25 33.64 7.98
CA PRO A 134 51.97 32.42 7.60
C PRO A 134 51.25 31.13 8.05
N PHE A 135 51.49 30.02 7.33
CA PHE A 135 50.94 28.71 7.65
C PHE A 135 51.68 28.12 8.88
N ASP A 136 50.93 27.67 9.88
CA ASP A 136 51.42 27.29 11.21
C ASP A 136 50.93 25.89 11.64
N GLU A 137 51.31 25.43 12.83
CA GLU A 137 50.89 24.12 13.32
C GLU A 137 49.39 24.07 13.70
N THR A 138 48.78 25.21 14.04
CA THR A 138 47.36 25.24 14.42
C THR A 138 46.45 25.08 13.20
N THR A 139 46.85 25.63 12.06
CA THR A 139 46.15 25.50 10.78
C THR A 139 46.19 24.08 10.21
N LEU A 140 47.20 23.28 10.57
CA LEU A 140 47.25 21.84 10.30
C LEU A 140 46.05 21.08 10.91
N GLN A 141 45.55 21.50 12.07
CA GLN A 141 44.32 20.93 12.66
C GLN A 141 43.08 21.28 11.84
N GLY A 142 43.12 22.37 11.06
CA GLY A 142 42.07 22.74 10.12
C GLY A 142 41.84 21.70 9.01
N TYR A 143 42.82 20.86 8.69
CA TYR A 143 42.61 19.76 7.74
C TYR A 143 41.65 18.70 8.27
N ASP A 144 41.58 18.49 9.59
CA ASP A 144 40.62 17.54 10.18
C ASP A 144 39.17 18.02 9.96
N MET A 145 38.94 19.30 9.68
CA MET A 145 37.61 19.82 9.36
C MET A 145 37.11 19.39 7.97
N TYR A 146 37.98 18.95 7.05
CA TYR A 146 37.55 18.33 5.78
C TYR A 146 36.75 17.04 6.02
N VAL A 147 36.91 16.39 7.17
CA VAL A 147 36.09 15.24 7.58
C VAL A 147 34.60 15.61 7.60
N ILE A 148 34.25 16.83 8.03
CA ILE A 148 32.86 17.29 8.06
C ILE A 148 32.31 17.41 6.63
N VAL A 149 33.10 17.96 5.70
CA VAL A 149 32.73 18.09 4.29
C VAL A 149 32.53 16.71 3.65
N GLU A 150 33.37 15.73 4.01
CA GLU A 150 33.26 14.37 3.53
C GLU A 150 32.04 13.63 4.09
N LEU A 151 31.76 13.75 5.39
CA LEU A 151 30.55 13.21 6.00
C LEU A 151 29.29 13.82 5.41
N LEU A 152 29.32 15.13 5.13
CA LEU A 152 28.23 15.83 4.45
C LEU A 152 28.07 15.34 3.01
N ALA A 153 29.17 15.03 2.30
CA ALA A 153 29.13 14.42 0.97
C ALA A 153 28.43 13.06 1.00
N VAL A 154 28.83 12.16 1.90
CA VAL A 154 28.22 10.82 2.04
C VAL A 154 26.72 10.92 2.32
N SER A 155 26.33 11.91 3.12
CA SER A 155 24.98 12.05 3.63
C SER A 155 24.01 12.68 2.62
N LEU A 156 24.51 13.57 1.74
CA LEU A 156 23.68 14.32 0.79
C LEU A 156 23.84 13.88 -0.67
N LEU A 157 24.97 13.28 -1.03
CA LEU A 157 25.30 12.88 -2.40
C LEU A 157 25.25 11.36 -2.58
N PRO A 158 25.25 10.86 -3.83
CA PRO A 158 25.39 9.44 -4.08
C PRO A 158 26.68 8.90 -3.44
N THR A 159 26.62 7.74 -2.79
CA THR A 159 27.73 7.16 -2.01
C THR A 159 29.08 7.07 -2.75
N ARG A 160 29.07 7.06 -4.08
CA ARG A 160 30.29 7.05 -4.90
C ARG A 160 31.04 8.39 -4.94
N SER A 161 30.36 9.52 -4.70
CA SER A 161 30.99 10.85 -4.78
C SER A 161 31.95 11.13 -3.62
N VAL A 162 31.87 10.35 -2.54
CA VAL A 162 32.73 10.47 -1.35
C VAL A 162 34.20 10.40 -1.75
N PHE A 163 34.56 9.46 -2.64
CA PHE A 163 35.93 9.34 -3.13
C PHE A 163 36.40 10.53 -3.98
N ILE A 164 35.48 11.21 -4.68
CA ILE A 164 35.83 12.42 -5.44
C ILE A 164 36.18 13.55 -4.47
N VAL A 165 35.37 13.73 -3.42
CA VAL A 165 35.61 14.72 -2.36
C VAL A 165 36.90 14.38 -1.61
N PHE A 166 37.14 13.11 -1.27
CA PHE A 166 38.39 12.64 -0.69
C PHE A 166 39.61 13.04 -1.52
N VAL A 167 39.62 12.72 -2.82
CA VAL A 167 40.75 13.04 -3.72
C VAL A 167 40.95 14.56 -3.82
N ALA A 168 39.86 15.33 -3.89
CA ALA A 168 39.93 16.79 -3.90
C ALA A 168 40.52 17.34 -2.59
N SER A 169 40.08 16.86 -1.42
CA SER A 169 40.61 17.23 -0.11
C SER A 169 42.10 16.90 0.02
N VAL A 170 42.52 15.70 -0.41
CA VAL A 170 43.94 15.30 -0.41
C VAL A 170 44.75 16.22 -1.32
N GLY A 171 44.25 16.52 -2.52
CA GLY A 171 44.89 17.45 -3.44
C GLY A 171 45.05 18.86 -2.83
N CYS A 172 44.02 19.35 -2.15
CA CYS A 172 44.07 20.63 -1.43
C CYS A 172 45.07 20.61 -0.28
N ILE A 173 45.08 19.56 0.56
CA ILE A 173 46.06 19.41 1.67
C ILE A 173 47.49 19.44 1.15
N LEU A 174 47.78 18.67 0.09
CA LEU A 174 49.10 18.66 -0.53
C LEU A 174 49.43 20.01 -1.17
N GLY A 175 48.46 20.65 -1.83
CA GLY A 175 48.63 21.97 -2.43
C GLY A 175 48.96 23.04 -1.40
N THR A 176 48.20 23.15 -0.31
CA THR A 176 48.46 24.12 0.75
C THR A 176 49.81 23.89 1.41
N LEU A 177 50.16 22.63 1.70
CA LEU A 177 51.44 22.27 2.33
C LEU A 177 52.67 22.50 1.42
N LEU A 178 52.53 22.44 0.10
CA LEU A 178 53.66 22.62 -0.82
C LEU A 178 53.84 24.08 -1.28
N TYR A 179 52.76 24.84 -1.41
CA TYR A 179 52.79 26.17 -2.03
C TYR A 179 52.67 27.34 -1.04
N MET A 180 52.14 27.14 0.18
CA MET A 180 52.01 28.24 1.14
C MET A 180 53.32 28.54 1.88
N PRO A 181 53.57 29.80 2.26
CA PRO A 181 54.71 30.16 3.09
C PRO A 181 54.52 29.64 4.53
N HIS A 182 55.51 28.91 5.01
CA HIS A 182 55.49 28.27 6.32
C HIS A 182 56.15 29.15 7.38
N THR A 183 55.69 29.03 8.63
CA THR A 183 56.47 29.49 9.79
C THR A 183 57.79 28.73 9.89
N VAL A 184 58.81 29.34 10.50
CA VAL A 184 60.15 28.72 10.66
C VAL A 184 60.06 27.40 11.44
N VAL A 185 59.20 27.35 12.45
CA VAL A 185 58.97 26.14 13.26
C VAL A 185 58.38 25.03 12.39
N LEU A 186 57.28 25.31 11.70
CA LEU A 186 56.64 24.32 10.83
C LEU A 186 57.56 23.88 9.68
N GLN A 187 58.39 24.78 9.14
CA GLN A 187 59.34 24.43 8.09
C GLN A 187 60.40 23.43 8.58
N ASN A 188 60.89 23.58 9.82
CA ASN A 188 61.82 22.60 10.41
C ASN A 188 61.13 21.24 10.59
N ASP A 189 59.92 21.26 11.13
CA ASP A 189 59.12 20.05 11.33
C ASP A 189 58.76 19.34 10.02
N LEU A 190 58.49 20.12 8.97
CA LEU A 190 58.21 19.60 7.64
C LEU A 190 59.45 18.92 7.05
N HIS A 191 60.66 19.44 7.32
CA HIS A 191 61.91 18.79 6.88
C HIS A 191 62.17 17.47 7.62
N GLU A 192 61.94 17.43 8.93
CA GLU A 192 62.20 16.23 9.74
C GLU A 192 61.10 15.17 9.63
N ARG A 193 59.82 15.58 9.50
CA ARG A 193 58.65 14.72 9.73
C ARG A 193 57.56 14.87 8.67
N PHE A 194 57.90 15.28 7.44
CA PHE A 194 56.96 15.46 6.33
C PHE A 194 55.90 14.34 6.22
N LEU A 195 56.36 13.09 6.20
CA LEU A 195 55.50 11.92 5.98
C LEU A 195 54.47 11.76 7.10
N ILE A 196 54.83 12.04 8.36
CA ILE A 196 53.91 11.91 9.50
C ILE A 196 52.86 13.02 9.45
N ILE A 197 53.28 14.25 9.14
CA ILE A 197 52.41 15.42 9.03
C ILE A 197 51.36 15.21 7.94
N VAL A 198 51.75 14.67 6.78
CA VAL A 198 50.86 14.39 5.65
C VAL A 198 50.01 13.14 5.88
N ALA A 199 50.59 12.07 6.43
CA ALA A 199 49.89 10.79 6.60
C ALA A 199 48.71 10.90 7.58
N ARG A 200 48.79 11.78 8.58
CA ARG A 200 47.72 11.95 9.58
C ARG A 200 46.38 12.40 8.97
N PRO A 201 46.26 13.58 8.34
CA PRO A 201 44.98 14.03 7.79
C PRO A 201 44.52 13.16 6.62
N ILE A 202 45.44 12.70 5.75
CA ILE A 202 45.09 11.79 4.65
C ILE A 202 44.56 10.46 5.18
N GLY A 203 45.21 9.89 6.20
CA GLY A 203 44.79 8.66 6.85
C GLY A 203 43.42 8.80 7.52
N THR A 204 43.17 9.92 8.20
CA THR A 204 41.86 10.22 8.81
C THR A 204 40.77 10.32 7.73
N LEU A 205 41.00 11.08 6.66
CA LEU A 205 40.05 11.20 5.55
C LEU A 205 39.79 9.85 4.89
N LEU A 206 40.83 9.05 4.61
CA LEU A 206 40.68 7.74 3.99
C LEU A 206 39.85 6.78 4.86
N LEU A 207 40.09 6.79 6.17
CA LEU A 207 39.34 5.98 7.13
C LEU A 207 37.87 6.40 7.14
N VAL A 208 37.60 7.71 7.25
CA VAL A 208 36.23 8.25 7.25
C VAL A 208 35.53 7.91 5.93
N ALA A 209 36.18 8.12 4.78
CA ALA A 209 35.68 7.77 3.45
C ALA A 209 35.24 6.31 3.39
N GLY A 210 36.12 5.40 3.82
CA GLY A 210 35.89 3.96 3.76
C GLY A 210 34.75 3.52 4.66
N VAL A 211 34.75 3.96 5.92
CA VAL A 211 33.69 3.62 6.89
C VAL A 211 32.34 4.19 6.44
N ALA A 212 32.31 5.45 6.04
CA ALA A 212 31.09 6.12 5.61
C ALA A 212 30.54 5.49 4.31
N TYR A 213 31.40 5.11 3.37
CA TYR A 213 31.02 4.37 2.16
C TYR A 213 30.35 3.03 2.49
N ILE A 214 30.95 2.24 3.39
CA ILE A 214 30.41 0.94 3.81
C ILE A 214 29.06 1.13 4.51
N LEU A 215 28.96 2.08 5.44
CA LEU A 215 27.72 2.37 6.17
C LEU A 215 26.59 2.82 5.22
N ALA A 216 26.86 3.78 4.34
CA ALA A 216 25.86 4.25 3.38
C ALA A 216 25.42 3.13 2.41
N THR A 217 26.35 2.29 1.95
CA THR A 217 26.04 1.15 1.07
C THR A 217 25.20 0.10 1.77
N THR A 218 25.56 -0.26 3.01
CA THR A 218 24.82 -1.26 3.81
C THR A 218 23.42 -0.77 4.16
N MET A 219 23.26 0.51 4.54
CA MET A 219 21.94 1.12 4.77
C MET A 219 21.08 1.12 3.50
N THR A 220 21.65 1.52 2.35
CA THR A 220 20.92 1.52 1.07
C THR A 220 20.46 0.11 0.69
N ASN A 221 21.31 -0.90 0.89
CA ASN A 221 20.96 -2.30 0.64
C ASN A 221 19.95 -2.85 1.64
N ALA A 222 20.00 -2.44 2.90
CA ALA A 222 19.02 -2.84 3.92
C ALA A 222 17.64 -2.26 3.61
N ILE A 223 17.59 -0.98 3.23
CA ILE A 223 16.38 -0.29 2.77
C ILE A 223 15.77 -0.99 1.56
N LYS A 224 16.59 -1.33 0.55
CA LYS A 224 16.11 -2.02 -0.65
C LYS A 224 15.51 -3.38 -0.31
N ARG A 225 16.16 -4.14 0.59
CA ARG A 225 15.66 -5.44 1.07
C ARG A 225 14.36 -5.29 1.86
N ALA A 226 14.26 -4.30 2.73
CA ALA A 226 13.03 -4.01 3.47
C ALA A 226 11.86 -3.67 2.52
N GLY A 227 12.11 -2.83 1.50
CA GLY A 227 11.09 -2.51 0.49
C GLY A 227 10.64 -3.72 -0.35
N GLN A 228 11.55 -4.62 -0.68
CA GLN A 228 11.20 -5.88 -1.36
C GLN A 228 10.39 -6.81 -0.46
N ALA A 229 10.73 -6.91 0.83
CA ALA A 229 9.97 -7.70 1.79
C ALA A 229 8.55 -7.14 2.01
N GLU A 230 8.39 -5.80 2.06
CA GLU A 230 7.08 -5.13 2.13
C GLU A 230 6.23 -5.49 0.90
N MET A 231 6.80 -5.38 -0.31
CA MET A 231 6.10 -5.72 -1.55
C MET A 231 5.69 -7.20 -1.59
N ILE A 232 6.55 -8.11 -1.17
CA ILE A 232 6.24 -9.55 -1.11
C ILE A 232 5.12 -9.80 -0.10
N ALA A 233 5.17 -9.20 1.08
CA ALA A 233 4.13 -9.36 2.10
C ALA A 233 2.76 -8.85 1.62
N THR A 234 2.72 -7.72 0.90
CA THR A 234 1.47 -7.22 0.30
C THR A 234 0.92 -8.20 -0.74
N LEU A 235 1.77 -8.71 -1.63
CA LEU A 235 1.35 -9.67 -2.66
C LEU A 235 0.90 -11.01 -2.06
N GLU A 236 1.61 -11.50 -1.04
CA GLU A 236 1.21 -12.72 -0.33
C GLU A 236 -0.14 -12.54 0.37
N HIS A 237 -0.41 -11.36 0.93
CA HIS A 237 -1.69 -11.07 1.56
C HIS A 237 -2.83 -11.02 0.54
N GLU A 238 -2.66 -10.30 -0.58
CA GLU A 238 -3.65 -10.26 -1.66
C GLU A 238 -3.93 -11.67 -2.22
N LEU A 239 -2.89 -12.50 -2.36
CA LEU A 239 -3.03 -13.88 -2.81
C LEU A 239 -3.76 -14.75 -1.77
N ALA A 240 -3.45 -14.57 -0.48
CA ALA A 240 -4.13 -15.29 0.60
C ALA A 240 -5.62 -14.95 0.65
N ASP A 241 -5.99 -13.68 0.48
CA ASP A 241 -7.38 -13.24 0.45
C ASP A 241 -8.13 -13.83 -0.75
N GLN A 242 -7.53 -13.79 -1.95
CA GLN A 242 -8.10 -14.45 -3.13
C GLN A 242 -8.28 -15.96 -2.95
N LYS A 243 -7.31 -16.63 -2.30
CA LYS A 243 -7.42 -18.06 -1.98
C LYS A 243 -8.57 -18.34 -1.02
N GLN A 244 -8.72 -17.53 0.02
CA GLN A 244 -9.80 -17.68 0.97
C GLN A 244 -11.18 -17.48 0.29
N GLU A 245 -11.33 -16.44 -0.52
CA GLU A 245 -12.57 -16.19 -1.28
C GLU A 245 -12.91 -17.34 -2.25
N LEU A 246 -11.88 -17.93 -2.88
CA LEU A 246 -12.03 -19.10 -3.74
C LEU A 246 -12.48 -20.32 -2.94
N GLU A 247 -11.84 -20.61 -1.81
CA GLU A 247 -12.15 -21.76 -0.95
C GLU A 247 -13.57 -21.67 -0.37
N GLU A 248 -13.96 -20.48 0.12
CA GLU A 248 -15.33 -20.22 0.56
C GLU A 248 -16.35 -20.45 -0.56
N GLY A 249 -16.04 -20.01 -1.79
CA GLY A 249 -16.90 -20.22 -2.94
C GLY A 249 -17.01 -21.69 -3.38
N ILE A 250 -15.90 -22.45 -3.33
CA ILE A 250 -15.90 -23.90 -3.59
C ILE A 250 -16.78 -24.62 -2.56
N GLN A 251 -16.65 -24.28 -1.28
CA GLN A 251 -17.41 -24.92 -0.21
C GLN A 251 -18.93 -24.67 -0.35
N GLN A 252 -19.32 -23.48 -0.79
CA GLN A 252 -20.72 -23.16 -1.10
C GLN A 252 -21.26 -23.96 -2.31
N ILE A 253 -20.45 -24.12 -3.36
CA ILE A 253 -20.83 -24.95 -4.52
C ILE A 253 -20.95 -26.42 -4.11
N LEU A 254 -19.97 -26.94 -3.37
CA LEU A 254 -19.95 -28.33 -2.90
C LEU A 254 -21.14 -28.65 -2.00
N SER A 255 -21.43 -27.79 -1.02
CA SER A 255 -22.58 -27.97 -0.12
C SER A 255 -23.91 -27.95 -0.87
N THR A 256 -24.04 -27.09 -1.89
CA THR A 256 -25.22 -27.09 -2.78
C THR A 256 -25.32 -28.41 -3.54
N HIS A 257 -24.22 -28.93 -4.08
CA HIS A 257 -24.19 -30.20 -4.80
C HIS A 257 -24.59 -31.38 -3.90
N VAL A 258 -24.09 -31.41 -2.66
CA VAL A 258 -24.47 -32.43 -1.66
C VAL A 258 -25.95 -32.35 -1.31
N ALA A 259 -26.50 -31.14 -1.11
CA ALA A 259 -27.93 -30.96 -0.84
C ALA A 259 -28.80 -31.48 -1.99
N VAL A 260 -28.40 -31.22 -3.24
CA VAL A 260 -29.09 -31.72 -4.44
C VAL A 260 -28.99 -33.24 -4.54
N ALA A 261 -27.82 -33.82 -4.28
CA ALA A 261 -27.63 -35.28 -4.27
C ALA A 261 -28.50 -35.97 -3.21
N ASN A 262 -28.78 -35.29 -2.10
CA ASN A 262 -29.70 -35.75 -1.05
C ASN A 262 -31.18 -35.48 -1.37
N GLY A 263 -31.52 -35.12 -2.62
CA GLY A 263 -32.90 -34.93 -3.09
C GLY A 263 -33.45 -33.52 -2.93
N ASN A 264 -32.70 -32.57 -2.36
CA ASN A 264 -33.13 -31.18 -2.26
C ASN A 264 -32.83 -30.41 -3.56
N LEU A 265 -33.68 -30.59 -4.57
CA LEU A 265 -33.57 -29.90 -5.87
C LEU A 265 -33.82 -28.38 -5.79
N SER A 266 -34.31 -27.89 -4.64
CA SER A 266 -34.54 -26.46 -4.40
C SER A 266 -33.29 -25.71 -3.94
N ALA A 267 -32.22 -26.42 -3.58
CA ALA A 267 -30.95 -25.82 -3.19
C ALA A 267 -30.35 -24.99 -4.35
N ARG A 268 -29.70 -23.88 -4.00
CA ARG A 268 -29.01 -22.97 -4.93
C ARG A 268 -27.68 -22.58 -4.31
N ALA A 269 -26.66 -22.39 -5.15
CA ALA A 269 -25.35 -21.90 -4.73
C ALA A 269 -25.40 -20.35 -4.66
N PRO A 270 -25.39 -19.74 -3.46
CA PRO A 270 -25.57 -18.30 -3.30
C PRO A 270 -24.22 -17.58 -3.35
N LEU A 271 -23.62 -17.52 -4.54
CA LEU A 271 -22.35 -16.81 -4.75
C LEU A 271 -22.59 -15.36 -5.14
N ASN A 272 -21.81 -14.43 -4.55
CA ASN A 272 -21.84 -13.01 -4.91
C ASN A 272 -21.22 -12.80 -6.31
N LYS A 273 -21.63 -11.76 -7.03
CA LYS A 273 -21.14 -11.43 -8.39
C LYS A 273 -19.64 -11.13 -8.43
N ASP A 274 -19.10 -10.69 -7.31
CA ASP A 274 -17.69 -10.33 -7.17
C ASP A 274 -16.77 -11.56 -7.01
N ASN A 275 -17.33 -12.73 -6.67
CA ASN A 275 -16.55 -13.95 -6.54
C ASN A 275 -16.17 -14.52 -7.92
N MET A 276 -14.91 -14.92 -8.08
CA MET A 276 -14.39 -15.50 -9.34
C MET A 276 -15.20 -16.73 -9.81
N LEU A 277 -15.80 -17.49 -8.89
CA LEU A 277 -16.60 -18.69 -9.17
C LEU A 277 -18.07 -18.39 -9.47
N TRP A 278 -18.49 -17.13 -9.50
CA TRP A 278 -19.88 -16.75 -9.75
C TRP A 278 -20.42 -17.33 -11.06
N GLN A 279 -19.61 -17.36 -12.12
CA GLN A 279 -20.02 -17.93 -13.41
C GLN A 279 -20.31 -19.44 -13.30
N ILE A 280 -19.50 -20.18 -12.54
CA ILE A 280 -19.67 -21.62 -12.30
C ILE A 280 -20.96 -21.85 -11.50
N ALA A 281 -21.18 -21.09 -10.44
CA ALA A 281 -22.39 -21.16 -9.63
C ALA A 281 -23.66 -20.85 -10.43
N ARG A 282 -23.60 -19.85 -11.31
CA ARG A 282 -24.70 -19.50 -12.21
C ARG A 282 -25.01 -20.65 -13.17
N ALA A 283 -24.00 -21.23 -13.80
CA ALA A 283 -24.16 -22.38 -14.68
C ALA A 283 -24.78 -23.58 -13.93
N LEU A 284 -24.28 -23.87 -12.73
CA LEU A 284 -24.83 -24.91 -11.85
C LEU A 284 -26.31 -24.65 -11.53
N ASN A 285 -26.66 -23.44 -11.09
CA ASN A 285 -28.04 -23.09 -10.75
C ASN A 285 -28.99 -23.24 -11.95
N VAL A 286 -28.53 -22.94 -13.18
CA VAL A 286 -29.31 -23.18 -14.40
C VAL A 286 -29.54 -24.67 -14.64
N LEU A 287 -28.50 -25.50 -14.47
CA LEU A 287 -28.61 -26.95 -14.59
C LEU A 287 -29.56 -27.53 -13.53
N LEU A 288 -29.50 -27.06 -12.29
CA LEU A 288 -30.41 -27.49 -11.22
C LEU A 288 -31.87 -27.14 -11.51
N VAL A 289 -32.14 -25.95 -12.07
CA VAL A 289 -33.50 -25.58 -12.49
C VAL A 289 -34.01 -26.51 -13.61
N ARG A 290 -33.15 -26.86 -14.58
CA ARG A 290 -33.50 -27.79 -15.65
C ARG A 290 -33.78 -29.19 -15.11
N LEU A 291 -32.92 -29.69 -14.22
CA LEU A 291 -33.09 -30.99 -13.56
C LEU A 291 -34.38 -31.03 -12.72
N GLN A 292 -34.66 -29.98 -11.95
CA GLN A 292 -35.88 -29.86 -11.16
C GLN A 292 -37.14 -29.95 -12.04
N ARG A 293 -37.15 -29.25 -13.18
CA ARG A 293 -38.27 -29.30 -14.14
C ARG A 293 -38.42 -30.69 -14.76
N ALA A 294 -37.31 -31.33 -15.13
CA ALA A 294 -37.33 -32.69 -15.68
C ALA A 294 -37.88 -33.71 -14.66
N SER A 295 -37.40 -33.66 -13.41
CA SER A 295 -37.89 -34.55 -12.34
C SER A 295 -39.36 -34.33 -12.02
N GLN A 296 -39.84 -33.07 -12.04
CA GLN A 296 -41.25 -32.78 -11.84
C GLN A 296 -42.10 -33.32 -13.00
N ALA A 297 -41.65 -33.16 -14.24
CA ALA A 297 -42.34 -33.72 -15.41
C ALA A 297 -42.40 -35.25 -15.36
N GLU A 298 -41.34 -35.92 -14.91
CA GLU A 298 -41.31 -37.38 -14.72
C GLU A 298 -42.27 -37.84 -13.63
N LYS A 299 -42.34 -37.12 -12.49
CA LYS A 299 -43.34 -37.41 -11.45
C LYS A 299 -44.76 -37.22 -11.94
N GLU A 300 -45.02 -36.14 -12.69
CA GLU A 300 -46.32 -35.92 -13.33
C GLU A 300 -46.67 -37.06 -14.29
N LEU A 301 -45.72 -37.53 -15.10
CA LEU A 301 -45.90 -38.67 -15.99
C LEU A 301 -46.22 -39.95 -15.20
N GLN A 302 -45.45 -40.27 -14.16
CA GLN A 302 -45.69 -41.44 -13.32
C GLN A 302 -47.06 -41.40 -12.65
N MET A 303 -47.50 -40.24 -12.15
CA MET A 303 -48.85 -40.08 -11.59
C MET A 303 -49.94 -40.31 -12.64
N VAL A 304 -49.72 -39.81 -13.87
CA VAL A 304 -50.64 -40.04 -15.00
C VAL A 304 -50.68 -41.52 -15.38
N GLU A 305 -49.54 -42.19 -15.46
CA GLU A 305 -49.45 -43.63 -15.77
C GLU A 305 -50.15 -44.49 -14.71
N GLN A 306 -49.93 -44.19 -13.42
CA GLN A 306 -50.62 -44.86 -12.31
C GLN A 306 -52.13 -44.63 -12.36
N ALA A 307 -52.57 -43.40 -12.66
CA ALA A 307 -53.98 -43.08 -12.80
C ALA A 307 -54.61 -43.82 -13.99
N ILE A 308 -53.95 -43.87 -15.16
CA ILE A 308 -54.40 -44.66 -16.31
C ILE A 308 -54.53 -46.12 -15.94
N GLY A 309 -53.50 -46.71 -15.30
CA GLY A 309 -53.55 -48.11 -14.87
C GLY A 309 -54.71 -48.39 -13.92
N HIS A 310 -54.96 -47.48 -12.97
CA HIS A 310 -56.10 -47.55 -12.08
C HIS A 310 -57.43 -47.48 -12.85
N TYR A 311 -57.60 -46.52 -13.75
CA TYR A 311 -58.82 -46.37 -14.55
C TYR A 311 -59.08 -47.56 -15.45
N VAL A 312 -58.07 -48.05 -16.17
CA VAL A 312 -58.17 -49.26 -17.01
C VAL A 312 -58.63 -50.45 -16.17
N GLY A 313 -58.04 -50.65 -14.98
CA GLY A 313 -58.45 -51.71 -14.05
C GLY A 313 -59.91 -51.57 -13.60
N THR A 314 -60.34 -50.37 -13.21
CA THR A 314 -61.74 -50.13 -12.79
C THR A 314 -62.73 -50.34 -13.93
N ILE A 315 -62.38 -49.99 -15.17
CA ILE A 315 -63.23 -50.20 -16.35
C ILE A 315 -63.37 -51.70 -16.63
N GLN A 316 -62.26 -52.44 -16.67
CA GLN A 316 -62.27 -53.89 -16.89
C GLN A 316 -63.07 -54.63 -15.83
N GLN A 317 -62.97 -54.22 -14.57
CA GLN A 317 -63.72 -54.81 -13.47
C GLN A 317 -65.22 -54.52 -13.56
N ALA A 318 -65.60 -53.27 -13.89
CA ALA A 318 -66.99 -52.89 -14.08
C ALA A 318 -67.63 -53.64 -15.27
N GLU A 319 -66.86 -53.80 -16.36
CA GLU A 319 -67.26 -54.58 -17.54
C GLU A 319 -67.54 -56.05 -17.19
N ALA A 320 -66.64 -56.70 -16.43
CA ALA A 320 -66.85 -58.07 -15.97
C ALA A 320 -68.15 -58.24 -15.15
N HIS A 321 -68.52 -57.23 -14.35
CA HIS A 321 -69.73 -57.23 -13.54
C HIS A 321 -70.98 -56.64 -14.24
N HIS A 322 -70.89 -56.27 -15.52
CA HIS A 322 -71.98 -55.63 -16.29
C HIS A 322 -72.53 -54.36 -15.60
N GLN A 323 -71.68 -53.63 -14.87
CA GLN A 323 -72.03 -52.38 -14.21
C GLN A 323 -71.37 -51.20 -14.93
N ALA A 324 -71.99 -50.01 -14.85
CA ALA A 324 -71.38 -48.80 -15.37
C ALA A 324 -70.13 -48.44 -14.55
N PRO A 325 -68.97 -48.20 -15.19
CA PRO A 325 -67.74 -47.86 -14.47
C PRO A 325 -67.88 -46.50 -13.79
N ASN A 326 -67.75 -46.47 -12.46
CA ASN A 326 -67.69 -45.23 -11.68
C ASN A 326 -66.22 -44.80 -11.54
N LEU A 327 -65.78 -43.89 -12.41
CA LEU A 327 -64.42 -43.35 -12.40
C LEU A 327 -64.36 -42.15 -11.45
N THR A 328 -63.48 -42.21 -10.46
CA THR A 328 -63.24 -41.10 -9.53
C THR A 328 -62.27 -40.08 -10.16
N LEU A 329 -62.51 -38.78 -9.96
CA LEU A 329 -61.62 -37.71 -10.42
C LEU A 329 -60.31 -37.75 -9.62
N GLY A 330 -59.19 -38.01 -10.29
CA GLY A 330 -57.89 -38.23 -9.68
C GLY A 330 -57.06 -36.96 -9.50
N HIS A 331 -57.60 -35.79 -9.84
CA HIS A 331 -56.88 -34.51 -9.92
C HIS A 331 -55.70 -34.55 -10.88
N THR A 332 -55.80 -35.37 -11.93
CA THR A 332 -54.78 -35.48 -12.96
C THR A 332 -55.21 -34.72 -14.21
N LYS A 333 -54.30 -34.55 -15.17
CA LYS A 333 -54.62 -33.97 -16.48
C LYS A 333 -55.63 -34.82 -17.27
N LEU A 334 -55.96 -36.03 -16.81
CA LEU A 334 -56.95 -36.93 -17.41
C LEU A 334 -58.38 -36.63 -16.92
N ASP A 335 -58.54 -35.87 -15.83
CA ASP A 335 -59.85 -35.55 -15.25
C ASP A 335 -60.87 -34.98 -16.25
N PRO A 336 -60.50 -34.06 -17.17
CA PRO A 336 -61.43 -33.56 -18.18
C PRO A 336 -61.90 -34.65 -19.15
N LEU A 337 -61.03 -35.61 -19.48
CA LEU A 337 -61.34 -36.73 -20.37
C LEU A 337 -62.28 -37.72 -19.68
N ILE A 338 -62.08 -37.95 -18.39
CA ILE A 338 -62.95 -38.80 -17.56
C ILE A 338 -64.33 -38.16 -17.42
N ALA A 339 -64.38 -36.87 -17.11
CA ALA A 339 -65.64 -36.12 -17.01
C ALA A 339 -66.44 -36.19 -18.33
N ALA A 340 -65.76 -36.05 -19.46
CA ALA A 340 -66.37 -36.19 -20.79
C ALA A 340 -66.90 -37.61 -21.05
N LEU A 341 -66.14 -38.65 -20.69
CA LEU A 341 -66.56 -40.06 -20.85
C LEU A 341 -67.78 -40.43 -20.00
N GLN A 342 -67.96 -39.82 -18.82
CA GLN A 342 -69.11 -40.06 -17.95
C GLN A 342 -70.40 -39.36 -18.42
N GLY A 343 -70.38 -38.70 -19.58
CA GLY A 343 -71.53 -37.96 -20.09
C GLY A 343 -71.89 -36.73 -19.25
N GLN A 344 -71.04 -36.33 -18.30
CA GLN A 344 -71.17 -35.05 -17.63
C GLN A 344 -70.71 -33.97 -18.61
N THR A 345 -71.63 -33.10 -19.03
CA THR A 345 -71.30 -31.96 -19.87
C THR A 345 -70.21 -31.12 -19.20
N ILE A 346 -69.21 -30.74 -19.99
CA ILE A 346 -67.93 -30.11 -19.59
C ILE A 346 -68.10 -28.87 -18.65
N ASN A 347 -69.30 -28.31 -18.56
CA ASN A 347 -69.61 -27.16 -17.71
C ASN A 347 -69.47 -27.38 -16.19
N ARG A 348 -69.28 -28.62 -15.69
CA ARG A 348 -69.04 -28.88 -14.26
C ARG A 348 -67.60 -29.22 -13.89
N ALA A 349 -66.74 -29.54 -14.86
CA ALA A 349 -65.30 -29.79 -14.67
C ALA A 349 -64.45 -28.54 -14.92
N GLN A 350 -64.99 -27.36 -14.57
CA GLN A 350 -64.22 -26.13 -14.54
C GLN A 350 -63.20 -26.30 -13.41
N LEU A 351 -61.92 -26.48 -13.77
CA LEU A 351 -60.81 -26.40 -12.81
C LEU A 351 -61.08 -25.23 -11.88
N PRO A 352 -61.02 -25.39 -10.54
CA PRO A 352 -61.06 -24.24 -9.65
C PRO A 352 -60.04 -23.23 -10.19
N PRO A 353 -60.44 -21.94 -10.36
CA PRO A 353 -59.57 -20.94 -10.95
C PRO A 353 -58.21 -21.00 -10.23
N PRO A 354 -57.08 -20.94 -10.96
CA PRO A 354 -55.78 -20.99 -10.34
C PRO A 354 -55.76 -19.99 -9.20
N PRO A 355 -55.32 -20.38 -7.98
CA PRO A 355 -55.31 -19.47 -6.85
C PRO A 355 -54.62 -18.19 -7.31
N LEU A 356 -55.38 -17.08 -7.31
CA LEU A 356 -54.86 -15.76 -7.60
C LEU A 356 -53.53 -15.63 -6.85
N PRO A 357 -52.42 -15.27 -7.52
CA PRO A 357 -51.13 -15.17 -6.87
C PRO A 357 -51.34 -14.34 -5.62
N SER A 358 -51.12 -14.98 -4.47
CA SER A 358 -51.30 -14.38 -3.16
C SER A 358 -50.55 -13.06 -3.24
N GLN A 359 -51.33 -11.98 -3.24
CA GLN A 359 -50.84 -10.62 -3.20
C GLN A 359 -50.03 -10.57 -1.91
N ARG A 360 -48.73 -10.85 -2.04
CA ARG A 360 -47.81 -10.99 -0.94
C ARG A 360 -47.73 -9.60 -0.38
N SER A 361 -48.56 -9.39 0.63
CA SER A 361 -48.60 -8.23 1.50
C SER A 361 -47.16 -7.85 1.76
N SER A 362 -46.76 -6.76 1.12
CA SER A 362 -45.58 -5.97 1.44
C SER A 362 -45.86 -5.35 2.81
N GLN A 363 -45.81 -6.21 3.82
CA GLN A 363 -45.81 -5.86 5.22
C GLN A 363 -44.43 -6.27 5.73
N ASP A 364 -43.42 -5.63 5.15
CA ASP A 364 -42.12 -5.54 5.79
C ASP A 364 -41.90 -4.06 6.10
N GLY A 365 -41.60 -3.82 7.37
CA GLY A 365 -41.71 -2.53 8.00
C GLY A 365 -40.80 -1.50 7.36
N GLY A 366 -41.41 -0.39 6.93
CA GLY A 366 -40.74 0.90 6.82
C GLY A 366 -40.31 1.38 8.20
N GLY A 367 -39.24 0.79 8.73
CA GLY A 367 -38.41 1.36 9.78
C GLY A 367 -37.41 2.32 9.13
N THR A 368 -37.87 3.50 8.73
CA THR A 368 -37.01 4.64 8.41
C THR A 368 -36.21 5.04 9.65
N ARG A 369 -35.01 4.48 9.79
CA ARG A 369 -33.93 5.16 10.52
C ARG A 369 -33.35 6.22 9.58
N PRO A 370 -33.28 7.49 9.99
CA PRO A 370 -32.58 8.51 9.21
C PRO A 370 -31.09 8.22 9.26
N PHE A 371 -30.50 7.90 8.10
CA PHE A 371 -29.06 8.00 7.92
C PHE A 371 -28.68 9.50 7.87
N PRO A 372 -27.65 9.94 8.60
CA PRO A 372 -27.17 11.31 8.54
C PRO A 372 -26.55 11.59 7.16
N GLY A 373 -26.89 12.76 6.62
CA GLY A 373 -26.58 13.17 5.26
C GLY A 373 -25.09 13.17 4.92
N LEU A 374 -24.76 12.42 3.87
CA LEU A 374 -23.60 12.68 3.04
C LEU A 374 -23.98 13.77 2.04
N ASN A 375 -23.61 14.99 2.40
CA ASN A 375 -23.63 16.18 1.57
C ASN A 375 -22.63 15.97 0.41
N SER A 376 -23.14 15.65 -0.78
CA SER A 376 -22.37 15.62 -2.03
C SER A 376 -22.89 16.71 -2.97
N SER A 377 -22.52 17.95 -2.68
CA SER A 377 -22.50 19.02 -3.68
C SER A 377 -21.15 18.97 -4.38
N ASN A 378 -21.09 18.20 -5.46
CA ASN A 378 -20.02 18.26 -6.43
C ASN A 378 -20.55 19.07 -7.63
N PRO A 379 -20.08 20.30 -7.89
CA PRO A 379 -20.19 20.89 -9.21
C PRO A 379 -18.87 20.68 -9.96
N LEU A 380 -19.04 19.94 -11.05
CA LEU A 380 -18.17 19.76 -12.18
C LEU A 380 -17.76 21.11 -12.83
N TYR A 381 -16.58 21.10 -13.47
CA TYR A 381 -16.05 22.04 -14.50
C TYR A 381 -15.37 23.37 -14.07
N LYS A 382 -14.05 23.47 -14.31
CA LYS A 382 -13.52 24.01 -15.59
C LYS A 382 -12.00 23.88 -15.70
N ALA A 383 -11.56 23.40 -16.86
CA ALA A 383 -10.19 23.47 -17.35
C ALA A 383 -9.78 24.91 -17.69
N THR A 384 -8.52 25.26 -17.49
CA THR A 384 -7.77 26.12 -18.44
C THR A 384 -6.26 25.84 -18.30
N PRO A 385 -5.52 25.68 -19.41
CA PRO A 385 -4.07 25.76 -19.41
C PRO A 385 -3.62 27.19 -19.73
N ARG A 386 -2.54 27.66 -19.12
CA ARG A 386 -1.71 28.72 -19.72
C ARG A 386 -0.23 28.44 -19.48
N ARG A 387 0.49 28.70 -20.57
CA ARG A 387 1.93 28.71 -20.87
C ARG A 387 2.88 28.89 -19.71
#